data_AF-A0A954H1Y8-F1
#
_entry.id   AF-A0A954H1Y8-F1
#
_cell.length_a   1.000
_cell.length_b   1.000
_cell.length_c   1.000
_cell.angle_alpha   90.00
_cell.angle_beta   90.00
_cell.angle_gamma   90.00
#
_symmetry.space_group_name_H-M   'P 1'
#
loop_
_entity.id
_entity.type
_entity.pdbx_description
1 polymer ?
#
loop_
_entity_poly.entity_id
_entity_poly.type
_entity_poly.pdbx_seq_one_letter_code
_entity_poly.pdbx_strand_id
1 'polypeptide(L)' 'MAGDNGIIRLDEAYSKMTVLKRLGISQKFWDKMLDEGLPYTVVGHSRWVTGQALIEHLSRNAERKAQT' A
#
# COMPACT_ATOMS: atom_id res chain seq x y z
N MET A 1 12.90 18.59 -8.42
CA MET A 1 12.79 17.18 -8.04
C MET A 1 11.35 16.78 -8.24
N ALA A 2 11.05 16.05 -9.33
CA ALA A 2 9.68 15.71 -9.72
C ALA A 2 8.98 14.92 -8.61
N GLY A 3 7.86 15.47 -8.12
CA GLY A 3 7.05 14.91 -7.06
C GLY A 3 6.23 13.74 -7.55
N ASP A 4 6.78 12.54 -7.48
CA ASP A 4 6.04 11.28 -7.64
C ASP A 4 5.26 10.93 -6.35
N ASN A 5 4.77 11.96 -5.65
CA ASN A 5 4.11 11.88 -4.35
C ASN A 5 2.66 11.43 -4.56
N GLY A 6 2.37 10.18 -4.22
CA GLY A 6 1.00 9.66 -4.13
C GLY A 6 0.52 8.84 -5.34
N ILE A 7 1.32 8.73 -6.40
CA ILE A 7 0.96 7.87 -7.54
C ILE A 7 1.52 6.47 -7.28
N ILE A 8 0.62 5.47 -7.29
CA ILE A 8 0.92 4.05 -7.24
C ILE A 8 0.64 3.48 -8.63
N ARG A 9 1.65 2.95 -9.30
CA ARG A 9 1.51 2.29 -10.61
C ARG A 9 1.11 0.85 -10.40
N LEU A 10 0.17 0.36 -11.19
CA LEU A 10 -0.40 -0.98 -11.06
C LEU A 10 0.66 -2.10 -11.23
N ASP A 11 1.57 -1.92 -12.17
CA ASP A 11 2.59 -2.90 -12.58
C ASP A 11 3.87 -2.88 -11.73
N GLU A 12 3.96 -1.97 -10.74
CA GLU A 12 5.15 -1.85 -9.89
C GLU A 12 4.97 -2.56 -8.55
N ALA A 13 6.09 -3.06 -7.99
CA ALA A 13 6.15 -3.55 -6.62
C ALA A 13 6.78 -2.52 -5.69
N TYR A 14 6.18 -2.32 -4.53
CA TYR A 14 6.60 -1.33 -3.55
C TYR A 14 6.96 -2.01 -2.23
N SER A 15 8.13 -1.65 -1.70
CA SER A 15 8.56 -2.04 -0.36
C SER A 15 7.86 -1.19 0.71
N LYS A 16 7.78 -1.70 1.94
CA LYS A 16 7.23 -0.97 3.12
C LYS A 16 7.66 0.50 3.17
N MET A 17 8.98 0.78 3.11
CA MET A 17 9.51 2.17 3.15
C MET A 17 8.98 3.04 2.01
N THR A 18 8.86 2.46 0.82
CA THR A 18 8.37 3.17 -0.36
C THR A 18 6.90 3.53 -0.21
N VAL A 19 6.08 2.60 0.29
CA VAL A 19 4.65 2.83 0.53
C VAL A 19 4.44 3.89 1.61
N LEU A 20 5.16 3.81 2.73
CA LEU A 20 5.12 4.80 3.81
C LEU A 20 5.42 6.21 3.29
N LYS A 21 6.48 6.35 2.48
CA LYS A 21 6.91 7.64 1.93
C LYS A 21 5.96 8.17 0.85
N ARG A 22 5.47 7.31 -0.05
CA ARG A 22 4.59 7.70 -1.18
C ARG A 22 3.19 8.05 -0.73
N LEU A 23 2.60 7.24 0.15
CA LEU A 23 1.23 7.42 0.63
C LEU A 23 1.15 8.30 1.89
N GLY A 24 2.28 8.63 2.50
CA GLY A 24 2.31 9.41 3.76
C GLY A 24 1.67 8.70 4.94
N ILE A 25 1.60 7.36 4.88
CA ILE A 25 0.96 6.54 5.92
C ILE A 25 1.94 6.18 7.03
N SER A 26 1.43 5.90 8.22
CA SER A 26 2.24 5.41 9.34
C SER A 26 2.51 3.91 9.25
N GLN A 27 3.57 3.43 9.93
CA GLN A 27 3.86 2.00 10.06
C GLN A 27 2.66 1.20 10.60
N LYS A 28 1.95 1.74 11.60
CA LYS A 28 0.75 1.09 12.15
C LYS A 28 -0.33 0.86 11.10
N PHE A 29 -0.49 1.79 10.16
CA PHE A 29 -1.45 1.66 9.06
C PHE A 29 -1.00 0.61 8.05
N TRP A 30 0.30 0.58 7.73
CA TRP A 30 0.89 -0.49 6.92
C TRP A 30 0.66 -1.87 7.52
N ASP A 31 0.99 -2.06 8.80
CA ASP A 31 0.77 -3.34 9.48
C ASP A 31 -0.72 -3.70 9.53
N LYS A 32 -1.62 -2.72 9.72
CA LYS A 32 -3.08 -2.94 9.62
C LYS A 32 -3.51 -3.41 8.23
N MET A 33 -2.99 -2.82 7.15
CA MET A 33 -3.34 -3.27 5.79
C MET A 33 -2.94 -4.74 5.57
N LEU A 34 -1.77 -5.14 6.08
CA LEU A 34 -1.33 -6.54 6.01
C LEU A 34 -2.23 -7.47 6.83
N ASP A 35 -2.65 -7.03 8.02
CA ASP A 35 -3.57 -7.77 8.89
C ASP A 35 -4.98 -7.90 8.28
N GLU A 36 -5.43 -6.88 7.56
CA GLU A 36 -6.69 -6.88 6.80
C GLU A 36 -6.63 -7.75 5.53
N GLY A 37 -5.49 -8.38 5.23
CA GLY A 37 -5.33 -9.32 4.12
C GLY A 37 -4.75 -8.73 2.84
N LEU A 38 -4.04 -7.59 2.90
CA LEU A 38 -3.30 -7.06 1.75
C LEU A 38 -2.26 -8.10 1.29
N PRO A 39 -2.32 -8.61 0.04
CA PRO A 39 -1.38 -9.60 -0.42
C PRO A 39 0.01 -8.98 -0.57
N TYR A 40 0.99 -9.65 0.06
CA TYR A 40 2.39 -9.24 0.05
C TYR A 40 3.28 -10.43 -0.26
N THR A 41 4.46 -10.14 -0.81
CA THR A 41 5.54 -11.09 -1.00
C THR A 41 6.72 -10.69 -0.14
N VAL A 42 7.39 -11.66 0.47
CA VAL A 42 8.62 -11.42 1.20
C VAL A 42 9.80 -11.62 0.26
N VAL A 43 10.56 -10.56 0.02
CA VAL A 43 11.80 -10.61 -0.78
C VAL A 43 12.95 -10.26 0.16
N GLY A 44 13.79 -11.25 0.45
CA GLY A 44 14.80 -11.15 1.51
C GLY A 44 14.13 -10.99 2.88
N HIS A 45 14.42 -9.88 3.57
CA HIS A 45 13.84 -9.55 4.89
C HIS A 45 12.78 -8.44 4.81
N SER A 46 12.36 -8.06 3.59
CA SER A 46 11.40 -6.97 3.38
C SER A 46 10.10 -7.49 2.79
N ARG A 47 8.98 -6.92 3.25
CA ARG A 47 7.65 -7.14 2.67
C ARG A 47 7.43 -6.18 1.51
N TRP A 48 7.06 -6.74 0.38
CA TRP A 48 6.76 -6.05 -0.88
C TRP A 48 5.31 -6.29 -1.24
N VAL A 49 4.65 -5.28 -1.79
CA VAL A 49 3.26 -5.35 -2.25
C VAL A 49 3.20 -4.81 -3.66
N THR A 50 2.35 -5.38 -4.50
CA THR A 50 2.13 -4.84 -5.85
C THR A 50 1.26 -3.60 -5.76
N GLY A 51 1.43 -2.67 -6.70
CA GLY A 51 0.58 -1.50 -6.82
C GLY A 51 -0.88 -1.89 -7.05
N GLN A 52 -1.12 -2.94 -7.84
CA GLN A 52 -2.44 -3.54 -8.00
C GLN A 52 -3.07 -3.89 -6.63
N ALA A 53 -2.37 -4.67 -5.81
CA ALA A 53 -2.86 -5.09 -4.50
C ALA A 53 -3.18 -3.88 -3.59
N LEU A 54 -2.30 -2.87 -3.60
CA LEU A 54 -2.51 -1.64 -2.85
C LEU A 54 -3.76 -0.90 -3.31
N ILE A 55 -3.92 -0.69 -4.62
CA ILE A 55 -5.07 0.03 -5.21
C ILE A 55 -6.37 -0.71 -4.88
N GLU A 56 -6.39 -2.02 -5.08
CA GLU A 56 -7.54 -2.86 -4.77
C GLU A 56 -7.91 -2.80 -3.27
N HIS A 57 -6.92 -2.88 -2.38
CA HIS A 57 -7.17 -2.79 -0.93
C HIS A 57 -7.68 -1.42 -0.51
N LEU A 58 -7.07 -0.36 -1.03
CA LEU A 58 -7.46 1.02 -0.76
C LEU A 58 -8.86 1.31 -1.30
N SER A 59 -9.22 0.81 -2.50
CA SER A 59 -10.56 0.94 -3.07
C SER A 59 -11.60 0.26 -2.17
N ARG A 60 -11.37 -1.00 -1.79
CA ARG A 60 -12.27 -1.75 -0.90
C ARG A 60 -12.48 -1.04 0.44
N ASN A 61 -11.41 -0.50 1.04
CA ASN A 61 -11.51 0.23 2.30
C ASN A 61 -12.18 1.61 2.14
N ALA A 62 -12.00 2.29 1.00
CA ALA A 62 -12.68 3.54 0.71
C ALA A 62 -14.19 3.34 0.56
N GLU A 63 -14.62 2.27 -0.12
CA GLU A 63 -16.03 1.90 -0.26
C GLU A 63 -16.67 1.56 1.09
N ARG A 64 -15.96 0.84 1.97
CA ARG A 64 -16.42 0.58 3.34
C ARG A 64 -16.62 1.85 4.16
N LYS A 65 -15.81 2.89 3.92
CA LYS A 65 -15.89 4.16 4.65
C LYS A 65 -16.99 5.08 4.12
N ALA A 66 -17.42 4.91 2.87
CA ALA A 66 -18.50 5.71 2.27
C ALA A 66 -19.91 5.30 2.74
N GLN A 67 -20.03 4.19 3.45
CA GLN A 67 -21.32 3.60 3.87
C GLN A 67 -21.65 3.79 5.36
N THR A 68 -20.90 4.63 6.09
CA THR A 68 -21.19 5.04 7.48
C THR A 68 -21.43 6.54 7.54
#